data_AF-A0A9D6NEG3-F1
#
_entry.id   AF-A0A9D6NEG3-F1
#
_cell.length_a   1.000
_cell.length_b   1.000
_cell.length_c   1.000
_cell.angle_alpha   90.00
_cell.angle_beta   90.00
_cell.angle_gamma   90.00
#
_symmetry.space_group_name_H-M   'P 1'
#
loop_
_entity.id
_entity.type
_entity.pdbx_description
1 polymer ?
#
loop_
_entity_poly.entity_id
_entity_poly.type
_entity_poly.pdbx_seq_one_letter_code
_entity_poly.pdbx_strand_id
1 'polypeptide(L)'
;MRRKIVLVVVSVLFLGAIIGVVNGFNVPTEKEKLVTNLTYKIDSEFAHLAYEKFVPEAKPSPRYFARIIESITVDYSYKFLTAEPVTGVTSEVTISASVESRGNWQKEVTLVPRLKKTGDFTSSFPLYTAPLQILADNISQEVGVGGTIDIVLTANVHTVAETGRGMVEDDFVQTSRMSLTSTTLTWDKELSLSELGYGAGLKYEHQGNFGYTIQLKPNILSGTVTIEPVVISPAEGITSDNVTSDNITSENVTGENISAIIELRPIIVPGSAIIKSQLPPSGAPVVLPADKTYKRETIDHIDGTFSFKLESSEALSNVVNEVEITAEVSGAGGGQETFILVPRKQETGDLEVTFLLDIPFFYAVIQSLEPETGAAAPSHQLTVTAAVHTTAESEFGPIDETLSQQLVVELGPKQVNWPEVTPQTKEGALTETLVIPNTGAKTAKIGSLGALVMTAVILLYAIWSYWEFKHKWISRMEADARMVRDKRPDLVVDVENLPDIESEGTVIGLASLDELMKTADALLKPVLRLTEPERHTYCVIDGLTRYQYESLPQYISPSET
;
A
#
# COMPACT_ATOMS: atom_id res chain seq x y z
N MET A 1 -18.64 67.98 32.62
CA MET A 1 -18.01 67.08 31.62
C MET A 1 -17.70 65.69 32.18
N ARG A 2 -17.02 65.57 33.33
CA ARG A 2 -16.61 64.27 33.93
C ARG A 2 -17.72 63.22 34.07
N ARG A 3 -18.95 63.61 34.39
CA ARG A 3 -20.07 62.65 34.60
C ARG A 3 -20.65 62.05 33.31
N LYS A 4 -20.61 62.81 32.20
CA LYS A 4 -21.00 62.26 30.89
C LYS A 4 -20.01 61.18 30.43
N ILE A 5 -18.72 61.38 30.74
CA ILE A 5 -17.66 60.39 30.47
C ILE A 5 -17.90 59.13 31.31
N VAL A 6 -18.24 59.26 32.60
CA VAL A 6 -18.57 58.10 33.45
C VAL A 6 -19.75 57.31 32.89
N LEU A 7 -20.84 57.97 32.48
CA LEU A 7 -21.99 57.28 31.89
C LEU A 7 -21.61 56.52 30.61
N VAL A 8 -20.83 57.15 29.72
CA VAL A 8 -20.37 56.51 28.47
C VAL A 8 -19.50 55.29 28.75
N VAL A 9 -18.55 55.39 29.68
CA VAL A 9 -17.67 54.27 30.05
C VAL A 9 -18.49 53.12 30.63
N VAL A 10 -19.43 53.39 31.54
CA VAL A 10 -20.28 52.35 32.15
C VAL A 10 -21.19 51.69 31.10
N SER A 11 -21.75 52.46 30.16
CA SER A 11 -22.54 51.90 29.06
C SER A 11 -21.71 50.98 28.14
N VAL A 12 -20.45 51.34 27.86
CA VAL A 12 -19.53 50.49 27.07
C VAL A 12 -19.21 49.20 27.83
N LEU A 13 -18.95 49.29 29.14
CA LEU A 13 -18.71 48.10 29.97
C LEU A 13 -19.94 47.18 30.03
N PHE A 14 -21.14 47.75 30.10
CA PHE A 14 -22.38 46.98 30.06
C PHE A 14 -22.57 46.25 28.71
N LEU A 15 -22.25 46.92 27.59
CA LEU A 15 -22.26 46.29 26.28
C LEU A 15 -21.24 45.13 26.20
N GLY A 16 -20.04 45.32 26.75
CA GLY A 16 -19.03 44.27 26.88
C GLY A 16 -19.50 43.08 27.70
N ALA A 17 -20.25 43.31 28.79
CA ALA A 17 -20.84 42.26 29.61
C ALA A 17 -21.91 41.46 28.85
N ILE A 18 -22.75 42.12 28.04
CA ILE A 18 -23.74 41.46 27.17
C ILE A 18 -23.03 40.54 26.16
N ILE A 19 -21.98 41.02 25.51
CA ILE A 19 -21.17 40.20 24.58
C ILE A 19 -20.54 39.01 25.32
N GLY A 20 -20.07 39.23 26.55
CA GLY A 20 -19.54 38.16 27.41
C GLY A 20 -20.58 37.08 27.71
N VAL A 21 -21.85 37.44 27.96
CA VAL A 21 -22.95 36.48 28.14
C VAL A 21 -23.24 35.72 26.86
N VAL A 22 -23.36 36.40 25.72
CA VAL A 22 -23.58 35.73 24.42
C VAL A 22 -22.47 34.70 24.15
N ASN A 23 -21.22 35.09 24.33
CA ASN A 23 -20.09 34.19 24.16
C ASN A 23 -20.09 33.04 25.18
N GLY A 24 -20.39 33.30 26.46
CA GLY A 24 -20.49 32.28 27.50
C GLY A 24 -21.61 31.26 27.25
N PHE A 25 -22.73 31.70 26.67
CA PHE A 25 -23.84 30.82 26.30
C PHE A 25 -23.60 30.02 25.02
N ASN A 26 -22.77 30.55 24.11
CA ASN A 26 -22.33 29.85 22.90
C ASN A 26 -21.26 28.78 23.17
N VAL A 27 -20.69 28.69 24.38
CA VAL A 27 -19.79 27.59 24.74
C VAL A 27 -20.61 26.29 24.85
N PRO A 28 -20.31 25.25 24.04
CA PRO A 28 -21.06 24.00 24.08
C PRO A 28 -20.93 23.35 25.47
N THR A 29 -22.05 22.81 25.95
CA THR A 29 -22.15 22.13 27.25
C THR A 29 -21.47 20.77 27.26
N GLU A 30 -21.14 20.27 26.08
CA GLU A 30 -20.52 18.99 25.83
C GLU A 30 -19.23 19.20 25.06
N LYS A 31 -18.19 18.45 25.42
CA LYS A 31 -16.95 18.35 24.67
C LYS A 31 -16.79 16.90 24.24
N GLU A 32 -16.66 16.70 22.94
CA GLU A 32 -16.21 15.45 22.38
C GLU A 32 -14.75 15.24 22.76
N LYS A 33 -14.47 14.14 23.45
CA LYS A 33 -13.12 13.69 23.75
C LYS A 33 -12.93 12.34 23.08
N LEU A 34 -12.03 12.28 22.12
CA LEU A 34 -11.57 11.01 21.55
C LEU A 34 -10.80 10.26 22.64
N VAL A 35 -11.28 9.08 22.99
CA VAL A 35 -10.57 8.14 23.86
C VAL A 35 -10.18 6.94 23.01
N THR A 36 -8.88 6.64 23.01
CA THR A 36 -8.36 5.43 22.38
C THR A 36 -8.72 4.26 23.26
N ASN A 37 -9.62 3.41 22.77
CA ASN A 37 -10.08 2.24 23.51
C ASN A 37 -9.23 1.01 23.19
N LEU A 38 -8.70 0.92 21.96
CA LEU A 38 -7.88 -0.19 21.51
C LEU A 38 -6.77 0.33 20.60
N THR A 39 -5.55 -0.14 20.83
CA THR A 39 -4.41 0.07 19.92
C THR A 39 -3.95 -1.28 19.41
N TYR A 40 -3.66 -1.35 18.12
CA TYR A 40 -3.08 -2.55 17.51
C TYR A 40 -1.86 -2.20 16.69
N LYS A 41 -1.04 -3.22 16.46
CA LYS A 41 0.21 -3.17 15.73
C LYS A 41 0.25 -4.37 14.80
N ILE A 42 0.50 -4.11 13.53
CA ILE A 42 0.73 -5.12 12.51
C ILE A 42 2.23 -5.14 12.23
N ASP A 43 2.85 -6.30 12.43
CA ASP A 43 4.26 -6.54 12.10
C ASP A 43 4.35 -7.52 10.94
N SER A 44 5.23 -7.23 9.97
CA SER A 44 5.49 -8.12 8.85
C SER A 44 6.96 -8.14 8.43
N GLU A 45 7.43 -9.30 8.00
CA GLU A 45 8.84 -9.56 7.69
C GLU A 45 8.99 -10.57 6.55
N PHE A 46 9.96 -10.33 5.67
CA PHE A 46 10.45 -11.35 4.73
C PHE A 46 11.76 -11.95 5.24
N ALA A 47 11.84 -13.28 5.23
CA ALA A 47 13.06 -14.05 5.44
C ALA A 47 13.35 -14.90 4.20
N HIS A 48 14.57 -15.42 4.07
CA HIS A 48 14.94 -16.28 2.94
C HIS A 48 16.03 -17.30 3.26
N LEU A 49 16.02 -18.37 2.47
CA LEU A 49 17.07 -19.40 2.40
C LEU A 49 17.43 -19.63 0.94
N ALA A 50 18.69 -19.43 0.58
CA ALA A 50 19.18 -19.68 -0.79
C ALA A 50 19.85 -21.04 -0.88
N TYR A 51 19.70 -21.72 -2.02
CA TYR A 51 20.25 -23.05 -2.24
C TYR A 51 21.24 -23.05 -3.40
N GLU A 52 22.34 -23.80 -3.24
CA GLU A 52 23.32 -23.99 -4.29
C GLU A 52 22.85 -25.03 -5.31
N LYS A 53 23.13 -24.76 -6.59
CA LYS A 53 22.92 -25.68 -7.69
C LYS A 53 23.70 -26.95 -7.42
N PHE A 54 22.97 -28.05 -7.27
CA PHE A 54 23.58 -29.36 -7.08
C PHE A 54 24.33 -29.74 -8.36
N VAL A 55 25.66 -29.82 -8.27
CA VAL A 55 26.51 -30.38 -9.32
C VAL A 55 26.79 -31.83 -8.93
N PRO A 56 26.07 -32.82 -9.50
CA PRO A 56 26.35 -34.22 -9.20
C PRO A 56 27.80 -34.54 -9.56
N GLU A 57 28.51 -35.17 -8.61
CA GLU A 57 29.88 -35.63 -8.82
C GLU A 57 29.93 -36.57 -10.04
N ALA A 58 30.80 -36.25 -11.01
CA ALA A 58 30.74 -36.79 -12.35
C ALA A 58 31.15 -38.29 -12.41
N LYS A 59 30.24 -39.21 -12.10
CA LYS A 59 30.46 -40.68 -12.22
C LYS A 59 30.95 -41.06 -13.61
N PRO A 60 32.01 -41.88 -13.81
CA PRO A 60 32.53 -42.14 -15.16
C PRO A 60 31.44 -42.65 -16.13
N SER A 61 31.46 -42.14 -17.36
CA SER A 61 30.49 -42.53 -18.40
C SER A 61 30.58 -44.04 -18.67
N PRO A 62 29.44 -44.75 -18.76
CA PRO A 62 29.45 -46.19 -19.00
C PRO A 62 30.09 -46.50 -20.36
N ARG A 63 30.98 -47.49 -20.37
CA ARG A 63 31.73 -47.93 -21.55
C ARG A 63 31.45 -49.39 -21.84
N TYR A 64 30.99 -49.65 -23.06
CA TYR A 64 30.64 -50.97 -23.56
C TYR A 64 31.55 -51.37 -24.72
N PHE A 65 31.79 -52.67 -24.91
CA PHE A 65 32.56 -53.15 -26.05
C PHE A 65 31.67 -53.35 -27.28
N ALA A 66 31.86 -52.54 -28.32
CA ALA A 66 30.98 -52.49 -29.49
C ALA A 66 30.83 -53.86 -30.20
N ARG A 67 31.89 -54.69 -30.19
CA ARG A 67 31.88 -56.00 -30.87
C ARG A 67 30.89 -57.01 -30.29
N ILE A 68 30.64 -56.93 -28.99
CA ILE A 68 29.75 -57.86 -28.27
C ILE A 68 28.34 -57.32 -28.11
N ILE A 69 28.05 -56.11 -28.60
CA ILE A 69 26.68 -55.58 -28.63
C ILE A 69 25.93 -56.30 -29.77
N GLU A 70 24.79 -56.88 -29.44
CA GLU A 70 23.86 -57.47 -30.41
C GLU A 70 22.87 -56.41 -30.90
N SER A 71 22.20 -55.76 -29.96
CA SER A 71 21.24 -54.70 -30.23
C SER A 71 21.22 -53.68 -29.10
N ILE A 72 20.79 -52.47 -29.43
CA ILE A 72 20.51 -51.41 -28.47
C ILE A 72 19.06 -51.00 -28.71
N THR A 73 18.25 -51.03 -27.66
CA THR A 73 16.92 -50.40 -27.65
C THR A 73 17.05 -49.10 -26.90
N VAL A 74 16.55 -48.01 -27.46
CA VAL A 74 16.53 -46.69 -26.82
C VAL A 74 15.10 -46.35 -26.51
N ASP A 75 14.88 -45.84 -25.30
CA ASP A 75 13.58 -45.38 -24.82
C ASP A 75 13.67 -43.88 -24.61
N TYR A 76 12.74 -43.11 -25.15
CA TYR A 76 12.61 -41.69 -24.84
C TYR A 76 11.30 -41.46 -24.10
N SER A 77 11.38 -41.03 -22.84
CA SER A 77 10.22 -40.66 -22.04
C SER A 77 10.12 -39.16 -21.93
N TYR A 78 8.89 -38.64 -22.02
CA TYR A 78 8.60 -37.22 -21.93
C TYR A 78 7.41 -36.99 -21.01
N LYS A 79 7.52 -35.96 -20.17
CA LYS A 79 6.45 -35.45 -19.31
C LYS A 79 6.34 -33.93 -19.44
N PHE A 80 5.11 -33.45 -19.32
CA PHE A 80 4.80 -32.03 -19.25
C PHE A 80 4.10 -31.77 -17.92
N LEU A 81 4.79 -31.12 -17.00
CA LEU A 81 4.31 -30.88 -15.63
C LEU A 81 3.85 -29.44 -15.49
N THR A 82 2.71 -29.25 -14.86
CA THR A 82 2.11 -27.93 -14.60
C THR A 82 1.59 -27.89 -13.16
N ALA A 83 1.64 -26.72 -12.52
CA ALA A 83 1.04 -26.55 -11.19
C ALA A 83 -0.50 -26.56 -11.24
N GLU A 84 -1.07 -26.08 -12.34
CA GLU A 84 -2.51 -26.07 -12.58
C GLU A 84 -2.94 -27.27 -13.43
N PRO A 85 -4.16 -27.80 -13.24
CA PRO A 85 -4.66 -28.91 -14.05
C PRO A 85 -4.80 -28.48 -15.52
N VAL A 86 -4.22 -29.29 -16.41
CA VAL A 86 -4.34 -29.19 -17.86
C VAL A 86 -5.56 -29.99 -18.34
N THR A 87 -6.36 -29.43 -19.25
CA THR A 87 -7.52 -30.13 -19.83
C THR A 87 -7.11 -31.06 -20.98
N GLY A 88 -5.98 -30.77 -21.62
CA GLY A 88 -5.41 -31.62 -22.66
C GLY A 88 -3.96 -31.23 -22.95
N VAL A 89 -3.10 -32.23 -23.12
CA VAL A 89 -1.71 -32.04 -23.58
C VAL A 89 -1.52 -32.88 -24.82
N THR A 90 -1.14 -32.25 -25.91
CA THR A 90 -0.83 -32.89 -27.17
C THR A 90 0.60 -32.57 -27.54
N SER A 91 1.41 -33.59 -27.78
CA SER A 91 2.81 -33.41 -28.15
C SER A 91 3.10 -34.10 -29.48
N GLU A 92 3.95 -33.49 -30.28
CA GLU A 92 4.47 -34.06 -31.51
C GLU A 92 5.98 -34.27 -31.37
N VAL A 93 6.39 -35.54 -31.37
CA VAL A 93 7.78 -35.94 -31.14
C VAL A 93 8.43 -36.44 -32.42
N THR A 94 9.64 -35.98 -32.69
CA THR A 94 10.53 -36.52 -33.72
C THR A 94 11.88 -36.84 -33.09
N ILE A 95 12.42 -38.03 -33.34
CA ILE A 95 13.73 -38.43 -32.83
C ILE A 95 14.68 -38.69 -33.99
N SER A 96 15.80 -37.99 -34.01
CA SER A 96 16.86 -38.17 -34.99
C SER A 96 18.19 -38.53 -34.32
N ALA A 97 19.09 -39.10 -35.11
CA ALA A 97 20.48 -39.30 -34.77
C ALA A 97 21.34 -38.50 -35.73
N SER A 98 22.21 -37.66 -35.18
CA SER A 98 23.25 -36.98 -35.92
C SER A 98 24.56 -37.72 -35.78
N VAL A 99 25.07 -38.27 -36.87
CA VAL A 99 26.38 -38.94 -36.93
C VAL A 99 27.41 -37.88 -37.32
N GLU A 100 28.38 -37.62 -36.45
CA GLU A 100 29.38 -36.56 -36.64
C GLU A 100 30.81 -37.09 -36.47
N SER A 101 31.76 -36.53 -37.23
CA SER A 101 33.19 -36.81 -37.11
C SER A 101 33.94 -35.56 -36.67
N ARG A 102 33.99 -35.29 -35.36
CA ARG A 102 34.77 -34.20 -34.72
C ARG A 102 34.80 -32.87 -35.50
N GLY A 103 33.64 -32.42 -35.98
CA GLY A 103 33.51 -31.16 -36.71
C GLY A 103 33.92 -31.18 -38.19
N ASN A 104 34.31 -32.34 -38.75
CA ASN A 104 34.65 -32.47 -40.17
C ASN A 104 33.41 -32.64 -41.06
N TRP A 105 32.46 -33.46 -40.61
CA TRP A 105 31.19 -33.70 -41.29
C TRP A 105 30.13 -34.13 -40.29
N GLN A 106 28.87 -33.95 -40.67
CA GLN A 106 27.69 -34.32 -39.90
C GLN A 106 26.61 -34.85 -40.85
N LYS A 107 25.95 -35.95 -40.47
CA LYS A 107 24.84 -36.54 -41.21
C LYS A 107 23.70 -36.91 -40.27
N GLU A 108 22.53 -36.34 -40.51
CA GLU A 108 21.32 -36.65 -39.74
C GLU A 108 20.56 -37.84 -40.36
N VAL A 109 20.01 -38.67 -39.47
CA VAL A 109 19.17 -39.84 -39.77
C VAL A 109 17.95 -39.81 -38.85
N THR A 110 16.74 -39.78 -39.41
CA THR A 110 15.51 -39.87 -38.62
C THR A 110 15.33 -41.29 -38.09
N LEU A 111 15.23 -41.46 -36.77
CA LEU A 111 15.02 -42.75 -36.10
C LEU A 111 13.55 -43.00 -35.82
N VAL A 112 12.85 -41.97 -35.34
CA VAL A 112 11.40 -41.98 -35.12
C VAL A 112 10.81 -40.81 -35.90
N PRO A 113 9.93 -41.06 -36.88
CA PRO A 113 9.27 -39.99 -37.62
C PRO A 113 8.36 -39.18 -36.70
N ARG A 114 7.82 -38.06 -37.18
CA ARG A 114 6.88 -37.24 -36.42
C ARG A 114 5.69 -38.07 -35.93
N LEU A 115 5.56 -38.22 -34.61
CA LEU A 115 4.48 -38.94 -33.96
C LEU A 115 3.70 -38.02 -33.04
N LYS A 116 2.37 -38.06 -33.15
CA LYS A 116 1.47 -37.34 -32.24
C LYS A 116 1.17 -38.21 -31.02
N LYS A 117 1.28 -37.63 -29.83
CA LYS A 117 1.08 -38.24 -28.51
C LYS A 117 0.20 -37.35 -27.65
N THR A 118 -0.43 -37.92 -26.63
CA THR A 118 -1.31 -37.22 -25.69
C THR A 118 -0.85 -37.52 -24.28
N GLY A 119 -0.68 -36.50 -23.46
CA GLY A 119 -0.11 -36.60 -22.11
C GLY A 119 1.34 -37.10 -22.10
N ASP A 120 1.75 -37.65 -20.96
CA ASP A 120 3.04 -38.30 -20.79
C ASP A 120 3.19 -39.50 -21.74
N PHE A 121 4.37 -39.66 -22.34
CA PHE A 121 4.61 -40.77 -23.26
C PHE A 121 6.03 -41.33 -23.17
N THR A 122 6.16 -42.58 -23.60
CA THR A 122 7.44 -43.23 -23.86
C THR A 122 7.46 -43.75 -25.31
N SER A 123 8.58 -43.55 -26.00
CA SER A 123 8.84 -44.02 -27.35
C SER A 123 10.08 -44.89 -27.38
N SER A 124 9.90 -46.18 -27.68
CA SER A 124 10.98 -47.16 -27.77
C SER A 124 11.35 -47.43 -29.23
N PHE A 125 12.64 -47.39 -29.56
CA PHE A 125 13.13 -47.64 -30.92
C PHE A 125 14.49 -48.35 -30.91
N PRO A 126 14.76 -49.22 -31.91
CA PRO A 126 16.06 -49.88 -32.02
C PRO A 126 17.11 -48.92 -32.58
N LEU A 127 18.30 -48.92 -31.98
CA LEU A 127 19.47 -48.20 -32.47
C LEU A 127 20.49 -49.20 -33.02
N TYR A 128 20.50 -49.34 -34.34
CA TYR A 128 21.43 -50.23 -35.03
C TYR A 128 22.77 -49.52 -35.28
N THR A 129 23.80 -49.87 -34.51
CA THR A 129 25.13 -49.25 -34.61
C THR A 129 25.89 -49.65 -35.88
N ALA A 130 25.66 -50.87 -36.41
CA ALA A 130 26.37 -51.34 -37.60
C ALA A 130 26.05 -50.53 -38.88
N PRO A 131 24.77 -50.26 -39.22
CA PRO A 131 24.43 -49.34 -40.30
C PRO A 131 25.01 -47.94 -40.14
N LEU A 132 25.02 -47.39 -38.91
CA LEU A 132 25.58 -46.07 -38.63
C LEU A 132 27.11 -46.04 -38.80
N GLN A 133 27.80 -47.11 -38.39
CA GLN A 133 29.24 -47.26 -38.63
C GLN A 133 29.55 -47.37 -40.12
N ILE A 134 28.80 -48.17 -40.89
CA ILE A 134 28.98 -48.30 -42.34
C ILE A 134 28.76 -46.95 -43.02
N LEU A 135 27.71 -46.21 -42.63
CA LEU A 135 27.45 -44.86 -43.12
C LEU A 135 28.65 -43.95 -42.85
N ALA A 136 29.16 -43.95 -41.62
CA ALA A 136 30.28 -43.12 -41.23
C ALA A 136 31.59 -43.50 -41.93
N ASP A 137 31.87 -44.79 -42.11
CA ASP A 137 33.05 -45.29 -42.82
C ASP A 137 33.01 -44.88 -44.30
N ASN A 138 31.84 -45.01 -44.95
CA ASN A 138 31.67 -44.57 -46.34
C ASN A 138 31.91 -43.07 -46.50
N ILE A 139 31.30 -42.24 -45.63
CA ILE A 139 31.51 -40.79 -45.67
C ILE A 139 32.99 -40.46 -45.39
N SER A 140 33.59 -41.09 -44.38
CA SER A 140 35.00 -40.89 -44.03
C SER A 140 35.95 -41.23 -45.18
N GLN A 141 35.64 -42.29 -45.94
CA GLN A 141 36.39 -42.67 -47.14
C GLN A 141 36.22 -41.65 -48.27
N GLU A 142 35.01 -41.13 -48.48
CA GLU A 142 34.73 -40.11 -49.49
C GLU A 142 35.40 -38.76 -49.17
N VAL A 143 35.39 -38.34 -47.90
CA VAL A 143 35.99 -37.06 -47.48
C VAL A 143 37.49 -37.16 -47.16
N GLY A 144 38.04 -38.37 -47.05
CA GLY A 144 39.44 -38.60 -46.69
C GLY A 144 39.76 -38.31 -45.22
N VAL A 145 38.77 -38.35 -44.33
CA VAL A 145 38.92 -38.06 -42.90
C VAL A 145 38.32 -39.19 -42.07
N GLY A 146 39.18 -40.02 -41.46
CA GLY A 146 38.77 -41.06 -40.51
C GLY A 146 38.85 -40.61 -39.06
N GLY A 147 38.18 -41.31 -38.14
CA GLY A 147 38.25 -40.97 -36.73
C GLY A 147 37.22 -41.66 -35.85
N THR A 148 37.14 -41.18 -34.61
CA THR A 148 36.02 -41.49 -33.70
C THR A 148 34.77 -40.78 -34.19
N ILE A 149 33.65 -41.49 -34.15
CA ILE A 149 32.35 -40.96 -34.57
C ILE A 149 31.55 -40.68 -33.30
N ASP A 150 30.99 -39.49 -33.23
CA ASP A 150 30.00 -39.17 -32.21
C ASP A 150 28.60 -39.28 -32.82
N ILE A 151 27.68 -39.85 -32.05
CA ILE A 151 26.27 -39.96 -32.41
C ILE A 151 25.51 -39.13 -31.40
N VAL A 152 24.83 -38.09 -31.86
CA VAL A 152 23.99 -37.21 -31.04
C VAL A 152 22.54 -37.59 -31.32
N LEU A 153 21.87 -38.20 -30.34
CA LEU A 153 20.43 -38.39 -30.39
C LEU A 153 19.77 -37.06 -30.06
N THR A 154 18.78 -36.65 -30.85
CA THR A 154 18.01 -35.43 -30.62
C THR A 154 16.53 -35.80 -30.61
N ALA A 155 15.85 -35.53 -29.50
CA ALA A 155 14.40 -35.58 -29.41
C ALA A 155 13.88 -34.15 -29.46
N ASN A 156 13.09 -33.85 -30.49
CA ASN A 156 12.37 -32.59 -30.63
C ASN A 156 10.91 -32.86 -30.30
N VAL A 157 10.39 -32.20 -29.27
CA VAL A 157 9.02 -32.35 -28.79
C VAL A 157 8.34 -30.98 -28.85
N HIS A 158 7.42 -30.84 -29.80
CA HIS A 158 6.53 -29.69 -29.87
C HIS A 158 5.30 -29.99 -29.01
N THR A 159 4.99 -29.17 -28.01
CA THR A 159 3.89 -29.40 -27.08
C THR A 159 2.87 -28.27 -27.12
N VAL A 160 1.61 -28.68 -27.18
CA VAL A 160 0.45 -27.81 -27.06
C VAL A 160 -0.37 -28.29 -25.87
N ALA A 161 -0.51 -27.45 -24.86
CA ALA A 161 -1.29 -27.72 -23.66
C ALA A 161 -2.44 -26.71 -23.51
N GLU A 162 -3.65 -27.21 -23.28
CA GLU A 162 -4.82 -26.41 -22.93
C GLU A 162 -4.94 -26.30 -21.41
N THR A 163 -5.03 -25.06 -20.92
CA THR A 163 -5.09 -24.75 -19.50
C THR A 163 -6.32 -23.87 -19.20
N GLY A 164 -6.67 -23.72 -17.92
CA GLY A 164 -7.73 -22.79 -17.51
C GLY A 164 -7.45 -21.32 -17.83
N ARG A 165 -6.17 -20.96 -18.06
CA ARG A 165 -5.73 -19.58 -18.37
C ARG A 165 -5.48 -19.31 -19.85
N GLY A 166 -5.41 -20.35 -20.68
CA GLY A 166 -5.13 -20.24 -22.11
C GLY A 166 -4.38 -21.43 -22.67
N MET A 167 -3.94 -21.29 -23.92
CA MET A 167 -3.14 -22.29 -24.62
C MET A 167 -1.66 -22.01 -24.38
N VAL A 168 -0.91 -23.04 -23.99
CA VAL A 168 0.55 -23.03 -23.92
C VAL A 168 1.07 -23.81 -25.11
N GLU A 169 1.97 -23.21 -25.87
CA GLU A 169 2.65 -23.82 -27.02
C GLU A 169 4.14 -23.60 -26.84
N ASP A 170 4.91 -24.69 -26.78
CA ASP A 170 6.36 -24.63 -26.56
C ASP A 170 7.09 -25.80 -27.22
N ASP A 171 8.38 -25.59 -27.50
CA ASP A 171 9.28 -26.57 -28.11
C ASP A 171 10.36 -27.00 -27.11
N PHE A 172 10.43 -28.30 -26.86
CA PHE A 172 11.45 -28.90 -26.00
C PHE A 172 12.42 -29.74 -26.83
N VAL A 173 13.73 -29.45 -26.69
CA VAL A 173 14.79 -30.16 -27.42
C VAL A 173 15.75 -30.79 -26.43
N GLN A 174 15.76 -32.12 -26.39
CA GLN A 174 16.75 -32.86 -25.62
C GLN A 174 17.76 -33.53 -26.53
N THR A 175 19.04 -33.44 -26.17
CA THR A 175 20.11 -34.19 -26.82
C THR A 175 20.75 -35.21 -25.88
N SER A 176 21.23 -36.31 -26.44
CA SER A 176 22.04 -37.31 -25.73
C SER A 176 23.17 -37.76 -26.65
N ARG A 177 24.42 -37.58 -26.22
CA ARG A 177 25.59 -37.95 -27.01
C ARG A 177 26.08 -39.35 -26.66
N MET A 178 26.57 -40.06 -27.67
CA MET A 178 27.38 -41.26 -27.48
C MET A 178 28.58 -41.21 -28.44
N SER A 179 29.71 -41.76 -28.01
CA SER A 179 30.90 -41.89 -28.85
C SER A 179 31.08 -43.35 -29.25
N LEU A 180 31.13 -43.59 -30.56
CA LEU A 180 31.32 -44.90 -31.15
C LEU A 180 32.71 -44.98 -31.77
N THR A 181 33.46 -45.98 -31.32
CA THR A 181 34.73 -46.39 -31.92
C THR A 181 34.60 -47.82 -32.43
N SER A 182 35.61 -48.28 -33.19
CA SER A 182 35.67 -49.67 -33.67
C SER A 182 35.68 -50.74 -32.56
N THR A 183 35.92 -50.35 -31.30
CA THR A 183 36.06 -51.27 -30.17
C THR A 183 35.09 -50.98 -29.02
N THR A 184 34.74 -49.73 -28.79
CA THR A 184 33.92 -49.32 -27.66
C THR A 184 32.84 -48.30 -28.02
N LEU A 185 31.72 -48.42 -27.32
CA LEU A 185 30.63 -47.45 -27.26
C LEU A 185 30.66 -46.81 -25.87
N THR A 186 30.67 -45.48 -25.81
CA THR A 186 30.52 -44.73 -24.55
C THR A 186 29.30 -43.85 -24.64
N TRP A 187 28.41 -43.94 -23.67
CA TRP A 187 27.21 -43.09 -23.60
C TRP A 187 27.46 -41.93 -22.65
N ASP A 188 27.00 -40.73 -22.98
CA ASP A 188 27.08 -39.61 -22.04
C ASP A 188 26.17 -39.81 -20.82
N LYS A 189 26.39 -39.05 -19.76
CA LYS A 189 25.68 -39.22 -18.48
C LYS A 189 24.36 -38.48 -18.43
N GLU A 190 24.25 -37.42 -19.22
CA GLU A 190 23.10 -36.52 -19.27
C GLU A 190 22.00 -37.17 -20.11
N LEU A 191 21.34 -38.14 -19.48
CA LEU A 191 20.21 -38.87 -20.05
C LEU A 191 18.88 -38.17 -19.78
N SER A 192 18.82 -37.33 -18.75
CA SER A 192 17.62 -36.60 -18.37
C SER A 192 17.86 -35.11 -18.53
N LEU A 193 16.86 -34.40 -19.04
CA LEU A 193 16.83 -32.95 -19.14
C LEU A 193 15.49 -32.47 -18.59
N SER A 194 15.54 -31.49 -17.71
CA SER A 194 14.39 -30.73 -17.27
C SER A 194 14.56 -29.29 -17.73
N GLU A 195 13.52 -28.73 -18.32
CA GLU A 195 13.48 -27.35 -18.77
C GLU A 195 12.18 -26.69 -18.30
N LEU A 196 12.33 -25.57 -17.59
CA LEU A 196 11.20 -24.80 -17.11
C LEU A 196 10.77 -23.78 -18.17
N GLY A 197 9.47 -23.65 -18.36
CA GLY A 197 8.90 -22.65 -19.26
C GLY A 197 7.76 -21.87 -18.63
N TYR A 198 7.35 -20.82 -19.34
CA TYR A 198 6.24 -19.95 -18.97
C TYR A 198 5.38 -19.62 -20.18
N GLY A 199 4.07 -19.62 -20.00
CA GLY A 199 3.12 -19.34 -21.07
C GLY A 199 1.72 -19.23 -20.52
N ALA A 200 0.91 -18.35 -21.10
CA ALA A 200 -0.47 -18.10 -20.67
C ALA A 200 -0.63 -17.85 -19.15
N GLY A 201 0.35 -17.23 -18.51
CA GLY A 201 0.28 -16.95 -17.07
C GLY A 201 0.62 -18.13 -16.16
N LEU A 202 1.21 -19.20 -16.69
CA LEU A 202 1.47 -20.46 -15.97
C LEU A 202 2.93 -20.89 -16.10
N LYS A 203 3.51 -21.32 -14.97
CA LYS A 203 4.79 -22.03 -14.92
C LYS A 203 4.57 -23.50 -15.25
N TYR A 204 5.42 -24.04 -16.11
CA TYR A 204 5.44 -25.46 -16.47
C TYR A 204 6.87 -25.99 -16.58
N GLU A 205 7.00 -27.32 -16.64
CA GLU A 205 8.27 -28.03 -16.74
C GLU A 205 8.17 -29.14 -17.79
N HIS A 206 9.08 -29.12 -18.75
CA HIS A 206 9.35 -30.23 -19.65
C HIS A 206 10.35 -31.16 -19.00
N GLN A 207 10.04 -32.45 -18.92
CA GLN A 207 10.99 -33.48 -18.49
C GLN A 207 11.18 -34.50 -19.59
N GLY A 208 12.38 -34.57 -20.14
CA GLY A 208 12.80 -35.59 -21.09
C GLY A 208 13.79 -36.56 -20.46
N ASN A 209 13.69 -37.83 -20.82
CA ASN A 209 14.64 -38.85 -20.39
C ASN A 209 14.91 -39.90 -21.47
N PHE A 210 16.17 -39.99 -21.91
CA PHE A 210 16.71 -41.09 -22.71
C PHE A 210 17.11 -42.27 -21.82
N GLY A 211 16.34 -43.36 -21.87
CA GLY A 211 16.77 -44.68 -21.43
C GLY A 211 17.38 -45.48 -22.58
N TYR A 212 18.10 -46.54 -22.24
CA TYR A 212 18.50 -47.53 -23.24
C TYR A 212 18.56 -48.92 -22.62
N THR A 213 18.63 -49.96 -23.44
CA THR A 213 18.87 -51.34 -23.03
C THR A 213 19.83 -51.95 -24.04
N ILE A 214 20.93 -52.52 -23.57
CA ILE A 214 21.93 -53.17 -24.42
C ILE A 214 21.80 -54.67 -24.27
N GLN A 215 21.50 -55.35 -25.38
CA GLN A 215 21.57 -56.81 -25.45
C GLN A 215 22.96 -57.21 -25.95
N LEU A 216 23.65 -58.05 -25.19
CA LEU A 216 24.95 -58.56 -25.58
C LEU A 216 24.82 -59.89 -26.32
N LYS A 217 25.64 -60.06 -27.36
CA LYS A 217 25.83 -61.34 -28.04
C LYS A 217 26.28 -62.40 -27.03
N PRO A 218 25.80 -63.64 -27.15
CA PRO A 218 26.30 -64.75 -26.35
C PRO A 218 27.83 -64.82 -26.43
N ASN A 219 28.48 -64.77 -25.27
CA ASN A 219 29.93 -64.87 -25.19
C ASN A 219 30.35 -65.76 -24.02
N ILE A 220 31.61 -66.24 -24.07
CA ILE A 220 32.16 -67.19 -23.10
C ILE A 220 32.19 -66.62 -21.68
N LEU A 221 32.25 -65.29 -21.52
CA LEU A 221 32.39 -64.62 -20.24
C LEU A 221 31.06 -64.39 -19.51
N SER A 222 29.94 -64.31 -20.23
CA SER A 222 28.70 -63.79 -19.64
C SER A 222 27.41 -64.46 -20.09
N GLY A 223 27.42 -65.36 -21.09
CA GLY A 223 26.16 -65.83 -21.69
C GLY A 223 25.39 -64.67 -22.36
N THR A 224 24.07 -64.80 -22.53
CA THR A 224 23.21 -63.68 -22.97
C THR A 224 22.89 -62.81 -21.75
N VAL A 225 23.36 -61.56 -21.76
CA VAL A 225 23.10 -60.59 -20.68
C VAL A 225 22.44 -59.35 -21.26
N THR A 226 21.37 -58.92 -20.61
CA THR A 226 20.74 -57.63 -20.85
C THR A 226 21.29 -56.64 -19.83
N ILE A 227 21.90 -55.56 -20.32
CA ILE A 227 22.39 -54.47 -19.46
C ILE A 227 21.44 -53.29 -19.61
N GLU A 228 20.86 -52.89 -18.48
CA GLU A 228 20.10 -51.65 -18.36
C GLU A 228 21.03 -50.59 -17.72
N PRO A 229 21.06 -49.34 -18.21
CA PRO A 229 21.67 -48.24 -17.52
C PRO A 229 20.95 -48.04 -16.19
N VAL A 230 21.68 -47.51 -15.22
CA VAL A 230 21.06 -47.04 -13.99
C VAL A 230 20.27 -45.78 -14.33
N VAL A 231 18.99 -45.96 -14.63
CA VAL A 231 18.07 -44.83 -14.75
C VAL A 231 17.89 -44.30 -13.33
N ILE A 232 18.50 -43.16 -13.05
CA ILE A 232 18.21 -42.40 -11.83
C ILE A 232 16.84 -41.79 -12.08
N SER A 233 15.77 -42.46 -11.64
CA SER A 233 14.46 -41.81 -11.63
C SER A 233 14.59 -40.56 -10.76
N PRO A 234 14.23 -39.37 -11.25
CA PRO A 234 14.16 -38.21 -10.38
C PRO A 234 13.25 -38.59 -9.22
N ALA A 235 13.73 -38.36 -7.99
CA ALA A 235 12.99 -38.69 -6.79
C ALA A 235 11.59 -38.10 -6.94
N GLU A 236 10.55 -38.93 -6.89
CA GLU A 236 9.19 -38.43 -6.76
C GLU A 236 9.18 -37.50 -5.56
N GLY A 237 9.02 -36.20 -5.81
CA GLY A 237 8.89 -35.21 -4.77
C GLY A 237 7.75 -35.67 -3.88
N ILE A 238 8.05 -35.89 -2.60
CA ILE A 238 7.06 -36.19 -1.59
C ILE A 238 6.18 -34.94 -1.48
N THR A 239 5.06 -34.90 -2.19
CA THR A 239 4.00 -33.95 -1.90
C THR A 239 3.36 -34.44 -0.59
N SER A 240 3.52 -33.63 0.45
CA SER A 240 2.95 -33.87 1.76
C SER A 240 1.45 -33.58 1.77
N ASP A 241 0.66 -34.27 0.96
CA ASP A 241 -0.81 -34.18 0.99
C ASP A 241 -1.44 -35.43 0.35
N ASN A 242 -1.59 -36.49 1.15
CA ASN A 242 -2.71 -37.44 1.02
C ASN A 242 -2.73 -38.40 2.21
N VAL A 243 -3.19 -37.89 3.36
CA VAL A 243 -3.85 -38.72 4.39
C VAL A 243 -5.31 -38.31 4.37
N THR A 244 -6.12 -39.03 3.62
CA THR A 244 -7.56 -39.12 3.88
C THR A 244 -7.86 -40.53 4.33
N SER A 245 -8.07 -40.67 5.63
CA SER A 245 -8.79 -41.77 6.23
C SER A 245 -10.24 -41.78 5.74
N ASP A 246 -10.77 -43.00 5.58
CA ASP A 246 -12.20 -43.36 5.50
C ASP A 246 -12.87 -43.39 4.11
N ASN A 247 -12.89 -44.57 3.47
CA ASN A 247 -14.09 -45.43 3.45
C ASN A 247 -13.94 -46.60 2.47
N ILE A 248 -13.85 -47.81 3.04
CA ILE A 248 -14.11 -49.07 2.34
C ILE A 248 -15.60 -49.40 2.58
N THR A 249 -16.37 -49.48 1.50
CA THR A 249 -17.59 -50.30 1.50
C THR A 249 -17.55 -51.25 0.31
N SER A 250 -17.43 -52.52 0.64
CA SER A 250 -17.67 -53.67 -0.21
C SER A 250 -19.16 -53.78 -0.51
N GLU A 251 -19.59 -53.62 -1.76
CA GLU A 251 -20.79 -54.29 -2.30
C GLU A 251 -20.97 -54.00 -3.81
N ASN A 252 -20.75 -55.04 -4.62
CA ASN A 252 -21.54 -55.45 -5.79
C ASN A 252 -20.67 -56.00 -6.92
N VAL A 253 -20.47 -57.32 -6.83
CA VAL A 253 -20.16 -58.20 -7.95
C VAL A 253 -21.50 -58.69 -8.50
N THR A 254 -21.84 -58.29 -9.72
CA THR A 254 -22.73 -59.07 -10.59
C THR A 254 -22.02 -59.23 -11.92
N GLY A 255 -21.65 -60.48 -12.23
CA GLY A 255 -20.91 -60.84 -13.41
C GLY A 255 -21.78 -60.84 -14.66
N GLU A 256 -21.16 -60.48 -15.78
CA GLU A 256 -21.26 -61.15 -17.08
C GLU A 256 -20.44 -60.36 -18.10
N ASN A 257 -19.25 -60.86 -18.44
CA ASN A 257 -18.76 -60.98 -19.83
C ASN A 257 -17.28 -61.38 -19.82
N ILE A 258 -17.06 -62.68 -20.01
CA ILE A 258 -15.78 -63.24 -20.41
C ILE A 258 -15.84 -63.37 -21.93
N SER A 259 -14.92 -62.72 -22.65
CA SER A 259 -14.28 -63.23 -23.88
C SER A 259 -13.30 -62.21 -24.46
N ALA A 260 -12.00 -62.40 -24.17
CA ALA A 260 -10.83 -62.19 -25.04
C ALA A 260 -9.58 -61.90 -24.19
N ILE A 261 -9.06 -62.95 -23.54
CA ILE A 261 -7.71 -62.97 -22.99
C ILE A 261 -6.77 -63.37 -24.14
N ILE A 262 -5.96 -62.42 -24.62
CA ILE A 262 -4.69 -62.74 -25.28
C ILE A 262 -3.64 -62.59 -24.20
N GLU A 263 -3.36 -63.69 -23.49
CA GLU A 263 -2.17 -63.86 -22.67
C GLU A 263 -0.95 -63.87 -23.60
N LEU A 264 -0.30 -62.71 -23.76
CA LEU A 264 1.13 -62.71 -24.12
C LEU A 264 1.90 -63.16 -22.88
N ARG A 265 2.13 -64.47 -22.77
CA ARG A 265 3.12 -64.99 -21.82
C ARG A 265 4.50 -64.52 -22.25
N PRO A 266 5.26 -63.78 -21.42
CA PRO A 266 6.68 -63.63 -21.67
C PRO A 266 7.32 -65.01 -21.53
N ILE A 267 8.01 -65.44 -22.59
CA ILE A 267 8.92 -66.59 -22.53
C ILE A 267 10.06 -66.17 -21.60
N ILE A 268 9.96 -66.57 -20.33
CA ILE A 268 11.07 -66.45 -19.38
C ILE A 268 12.11 -67.48 -19.82
N VAL A 269 13.16 -67.00 -20.49
CA VAL A 269 14.37 -67.79 -20.71
C VAL A 269 15.08 -67.91 -19.36
N PRO A 270 15.27 -69.12 -18.81
CA PRO A 270 16.00 -69.31 -17.56
C PRO A 270 17.48 -69.08 -17.84
N GLY A 271 18.03 -67.95 -17.38
CA GLY A 271 19.45 -67.63 -17.50
C GLY A 271 19.83 -66.15 -17.49
N SER A 272 18.88 -65.22 -17.61
CA SER A 272 19.18 -63.78 -17.67
C SER A 272 19.40 -63.20 -16.27
N ALA A 273 20.66 -62.94 -15.90
CA ALA A 273 20.99 -62.17 -14.70
C ALA A 273 20.79 -60.68 -14.99
N ILE A 274 19.83 -60.04 -14.32
CA ILE A 274 19.65 -58.58 -14.32
C ILE A 274 20.51 -58.02 -13.19
N ILE A 275 21.61 -57.34 -13.51
CA ILE A 275 22.44 -56.64 -12.53
C ILE A 275 21.88 -55.22 -12.35
N LYS A 276 21.03 -55.03 -11.33
CA LYS A 276 20.61 -53.69 -10.89
C LYS A 276 21.65 -53.16 -9.90
N SER A 277 22.46 -52.16 -10.27
CA SER A 277 23.35 -51.51 -9.30
C SER A 277 22.60 -50.46 -8.51
N GLN A 278 22.53 -50.59 -7.17
CA GLN A 278 21.96 -49.57 -6.28
C GLN A 278 22.89 -48.35 -6.21
N LEU A 279 22.31 -47.16 -6.41
CA LEU A 279 22.99 -45.87 -6.22
C LEU A 279 22.83 -45.36 -4.77
N PRO A 280 23.79 -44.59 -4.24
CA PRO A 280 23.63 -43.90 -2.96
C PRO A 280 22.64 -42.73 -3.09
N PRO A 281 22.05 -42.26 -1.97
CA PRO A 281 21.01 -41.23 -1.97
C PRO A 281 21.48 -39.93 -2.62
N SER A 282 20.56 -39.25 -3.34
CA SER A 282 20.70 -37.88 -3.80
C SER A 282 21.26 -37.02 -2.66
N GLY A 283 22.35 -36.29 -2.91
CA GLY A 283 22.90 -35.37 -1.90
C GLY A 283 21.83 -34.38 -1.49
N ALA A 284 21.69 -34.14 -0.18
CA ALA A 284 20.78 -33.11 0.30
C ALA A 284 21.18 -31.74 -0.30
N PRO A 285 20.21 -30.88 -0.66
CA PRO A 285 20.50 -29.54 -1.17
C PRO A 285 21.39 -28.77 -0.19
N VAL A 286 22.39 -28.06 -0.71
CA VAL A 286 23.34 -27.29 0.09
C VAL A 286 22.76 -25.89 0.29
N VAL A 287 22.45 -25.55 1.53
CA VAL A 287 21.99 -24.21 1.91
C VAL A 287 23.16 -23.24 1.88
N LEU A 288 23.04 -22.16 1.11
CA LEU A 288 24.01 -21.07 1.07
C LEU A 288 23.85 -20.21 2.33
N PRO A 289 24.94 -19.63 2.88
CA PRO A 289 24.83 -18.69 3.98
C PRO A 289 23.92 -17.52 3.57
N ALA A 290 23.21 -16.94 4.54
CA ALA A 290 22.42 -15.73 4.35
C ALA A 290 23.36 -14.54 4.06
N ASP A 291 23.78 -14.41 2.81
CA ASP A 291 24.55 -13.29 2.27
C ASP A 291 23.62 -12.34 1.51
N LYS A 292 24.02 -11.08 1.37
CA LYS A 292 23.31 -10.07 0.57
C LYS A 292 23.54 -10.27 -0.93
N THR A 293 24.49 -11.12 -1.33
CA THR A 293 24.81 -11.33 -2.73
C THR A 293 25.11 -12.80 -3.03
N TYR A 294 24.41 -13.35 -4.02
CA TYR A 294 24.60 -14.72 -4.50
C TYR A 294 25.12 -14.71 -5.93
N LYS A 295 26.00 -15.64 -6.29
CA LYS A 295 26.42 -15.78 -7.69
C LYS A 295 25.33 -16.45 -8.51
N ARG A 296 24.99 -15.86 -9.65
CA ARG A 296 23.96 -16.36 -10.57
C ARG A 296 24.21 -17.80 -11.02
N GLU A 297 25.48 -18.15 -11.24
CA GLU A 297 25.88 -19.46 -11.77
C GLU A 297 25.83 -20.60 -10.74
N THR A 298 25.82 -20.27 -9.45
CA THR A 298 25.82 -21.25 -8.36
C THR A 298 24.49 -21.33 -7.64
N ILE A 299 23.62 -20.32 -7.74
CA ILE A 299 22.32 -20.34 -7.08
C ILE A 299 21.31 -21.15 -7.91
N ASP A 300 20.56 -22.02 -7.22
CA ASP A 300 19.48 -22.79 -7.82
C ASP A 300 18.15 -22.07 -7.63
N HIS A 301 17.73 -21.93 -6.37
CA HIS A 301 16.50 -21.26 -6.00
C HIS A 301 16.66 -20.57 -4.63
N ILE A 302 15.69 -19.72 -4.29
CA ILE A 302 15.57 -19.09 -2.99
C ILE A 302 14.18 -19.41 -2.43
N ASP A 303 14.12 -20.03 -1.26
CA ASP A 303 12.89 -20.12 -0.50
C ASP A 303 12.71 -18.82 0.27
N GLY A 304 11.67 -18.06 -0.07
CA GLY A 304 11.21 -16.91 0.69
C GLY A 304 10.19 -17.33 1.74
N THR A 305 10.20 -16.68 2.89
CA THR A 305 9.17 -16.81 3.92
C THR A 305 8.64 -15.42 4.24
N PHE A 306 7.32 -15.25 4.19
CA PHE A 306 6.65 -14.03 4.62
C PHE A 306 5.92 -14.31 5.94
N SER A 307 6.25 -13.56 6.98
CA SER A 307 5.62 -13.63 8.29
C SER A 307 4.78 -12.39 8.54
N PHE A 308 3.60 -12.57 9.11
CA PHE A 308 2.67 -11.50 9.47
C PHE A 308 2.05 -11.77 10.84
N LYS A 309 2.01 -10.74 11.67
CA LYS A 309 1.48 -10.80 13.03
C LYS A 309 0.65 -9.56 13.36
N LEU A 310 -0.58 -9.78 13.85
CA LEU A 310 -1.43 -8.74 14.40
C LEU A 310 -1.41 -8.81 15.93
N GLU A 311 -0.81 -7.80 16.57
CA GLU A 311 -0.82 -7.63 18.01
C GLU A 311 -1.82 -6.54 18.41
N SER A 312 -2.58 -6.76 19.47
CA SER A 312 -3.59 -5.81 19.97
C SER A 312 -3.46 -5.66 21.47
N SER A 313 -3.73 -4.46 21.99
CA SER A 313 -3.78 -4.20 23.43
C SER A 313 -4.89 -4.98 24.13
N GLU A 314 -5.91 -5.38 23.38
CA GLU A 314 -7.08 -6.12 23.86
C GLU A 314 -7.31 -7.39 23.04
N ALA A 315 -8.04 -8.36 23.61
CA ALA A 315 -8.29 -9.63 22.96
C ALA A 315 -9.11 -9.47 21.67
N LEU A 316 -8.64 -10.10 20.59
CA LEU A 316 -9.33 -10.14 19.31
C LEU A 316 -10.03 -11.49 19.12
N SER A 317 -11.14 -11.46 18.38
CA SER A 317 -11.88 -12.65 17.95
C SER A 317 -11.98 -12.66 16.42
N ASN A 318 -12.18 -13.85 15.84
CA ASN A 318 -12.36 -14.01 14.38
C ASN A 318 -11.24 -13.35 13.54
N VAL A 319 -9.98 -13.44 13.98
CA VAL A 319 -8.85 -12.94 13.20
C VAL A 319 -8.68 -13.81 11.97
N VAL A 320 -8.95 -13.24 10.80
CA VAL A 320 -8.78 -13.88 9.48
C VAL A 320 -7.85 -13.02 8.65
N ASN A 321 -6.78 -13.62 8.15
CA ASN A 321 -5.85 -13.00 7.21
C ASN A 321 -6.02 -13.66 5.85
N GLU A 322 -6.28 -12.86 4.84
CA GLU A 322 -6.22 -13.24 3.44
C GLU A 322 -4.90 -12.73 2.85
N VAL A 323 -4.08 -13.63 2.31
CA VAL A 323 -2.76 -13.30 1.76
C VAL A 323 -2.62 -13.76 0.32
N GLU A 324 -1.98 -12.92 -0.49
CA GLU A 324 -1.58 -13.20 -1.86
C GLU A 324 -0.15 -12.69 -2.06
N ILE A 325 0.74 -13.55 -2.58
CA ILE A 325 2.13 -13.17 -2.86
C ILE A 325 2.36 -13.23 -4.36
N THR A 326 2.77 -12.09 -4.92
CA THR A 326 3.09 -11.96 -6.34
C THR A 326 4.55 -11.56 -6.54
N ALA A 327 5.12 -11.91 -7.69
CA ALA A 327 6.42 -11.44 -8.14
C ALA A 327 6.22 -10.66 -9.44
N GLU A 328 6.86 -9.51 -9.57
CA GLU A 328 6.89 -8.73 -10.79
C GLU A 328 8.33 -8.61 -11.28
N VAL A 329 8.58 -9.03 -12.52
CA VAL A 329 9.87 -8.81 -13.19
C VAL A 329 9.72 -7.60 -14.10
N SER A 330 10.58 -6.61 -13.91
CA SER A 330 10.64 -5.42 -14.77
C SER A 330 11.90 -5.42 -15.64
N GLY A 331 11.70 -5.32 -16.95
CA GLY A 331 12.76 -5.20 -17.94
C GLY A 331 13.10 -3.74 -18.29
N ALA A 332 14.30 -3.51 -18.82
CA ALA A 332 14.82 -2.20 -19.21
C ALA A 332 13.92 -1.40 -20.17
N GLY A 333 13.14 -2.12 -20.99
CA GLY A 333 12.22 -1.55 -21.99
C GLY A 333 10.85 -1.16 -21.45
N GLY A 334 10.62 -1.25 -20.13
CA GLY A 334 9.31 -1.00 -19.51
C GLY A 334 8.32 -2.17 -19.63
N GLY A 335 8.75 -3.30 -20.20
CA GLY A 335 8.00 -4.56 -20.11
C GLY A 335 7.99 -5.07 -18.67
N GLN A 336 6.81 -5.46 -18.19
CA GLN A 336 6.60 -6.05 -16.87
C GLN A 336 5.81 -7.34 -17.02
N GLU A 337 6.23 -8.37 -16.30
CA GLU A 337 5.49 -9.64 -16.18
C GLU A 337 5.22 -9.93 -14.71
N THR A 338 3.98 -10.28 -14.39
CA THR A 338 3.54 -10.57 -13.02
C THR A 338 3.24 -12.06 -12.87
N PHE A 339 3.76 -12.64 -11.80
CA PHE A 339 3.67 -14.04 -11.43
C PHE A 339 2.97 -14.15 -10.08
N ILE A 340 2.07 -15.12 -9.94
CA ILE A 340 1.47 -15.45 -8.64
C ILE A 340 2.36 -16.52 -8.01
N LEU A 341 3.05 -16.18 -6.92
CA LEU A 341 3.90 -17.11 -6.17
C LEU A 341 3.08 -17.92 -5.17
N VAL A 342 2.16 -17.24 -4.49
CA VAL A 342 1.20 -17.86 -3.58
C VAL A 342 -0.18 -17.33 -3.93
N PRO A 343 -1.09 -18.20 -4.43
CA PRO A 343 -2.47 -17.84 -4.67
C PRO A 343 -3.14 -17.36 -3.39
N ARG A 344 -4.20 -16.56 -3.55
CA ARG A 344 -5.01 -16.07 -2.44
C ARG A 344 -5.42 -17.20 -1.50
N LYS A 345 -4.97 -17.12 -0.25
CA LYS A 345 -5.25 -18.09 0.81
C LYS A 345 -5.70 -17.37 2.07
N GLN A 346 -6.62 -17.99 2.82
CA GLN A 346 -7.08 -17.48 4.11
C GLN A 346 -6.56 -18.33 5.25
N GLU A 347 -6.05 -17.69 6.30
CA GLU A 347 -5.60 -18.34 7.53
C GLU A 347 -6.05 -17.57 8.77
N THR A 348 -6.21 -18.28 9.89
CA THR A 348 -6.61 -17.70 11.18
C THR A 348 -5.42 -17.57 12.12
N GLY A 349 -5.23 -16.40 12.74
CA GLY A 349 -4.16 -16.16 13.72
C GLY A 349 -2.89 -15.55 13.13
N ASP A 350 -1.72 -15.99 13.59
CA ASP A 350 -0.43 -15.59 13.00
C ASP A 350 -0.26 -16.28 11.64
N LEU A 351 0.33 -15.58 10.68
CA LEU A 351 0.47 -16.06 9.30
C LEU A 351 1.96 -16.22 8.95
N GLU A 352 2.31 -17.41 8.46
CA GLU A 352 3.64 -17.70 7.93
C GLU A 352 3.50 -18.45 6.60
N VAL A 353 3.98 -17.84 5.52
CA VAL A 353 3.83 -18.37 4.17
C VAL A 353 5.19 -18.50 3.50
N THR A 354 5.50 -19.70 3.04
CA THR A 354 6.69 -19.99 2.25
C THR A 354 6.39 -19.92 0.76
N PHE A 355 7.34 -19.40 -0.03
CA PHE A 355 7.25 -19.32 -1.48
C PHE A 355 8.60 -19.57 -2.14
N LEU A 356 8.60 -20.09 -3.36
CA LEU A 356 9.81 -20.44 -4.10
C LEU A 356 10.12 -19.37 -5.15
N LEU A 357 11.33 -18.83 -5.11
CA LEU A 357 11.90 -17.99 -6.17
C LEU A 357 12.91 -18.79 -6.98
N ASP A 358 12.47 -19.20 -8.16
CA ASP A 358 13.29 -19.90 -9.13
C ASP A 358 14.13 -18.88 -9.92
N ILE A 359 15.37 -18.72 -9.51
CA ILE A 359 16.26 -17.69 -10.06
C ILE A 359 16.55 -17.92 -11.54
N PRO A 360 16.91 -19.15 -12.00
CA PRO A 360 17.05 -19.46 -13.42
C PRO A 360 15.82 -19.08 -14.24
N PHE A 361 14.63 -19.40 -13.75
CA PHE A 361 13.36 -19.06 -14.41
C PHE A 361 13.21 -17.55 -14.62
N PHE A 362 13.43 -16.73 -13.59
CA PHE A 362 13.29 -15.28 -13.73
C PHE A 362 14.33 -14.67 -14.69
N TYR A 363 15.53 -15.24 -14.78
CA TYR A 363 16.50 -14.83 -15.82
C TYR A 363 16.06 -15.21 -17.24
N ALA A 364 15.39 -16.34 -17.42
CA ALA A 364 14.82 -16.71 -18.72
C ALA A 364 13.69 -15.75 -19.13
N VAL A 365 12.81 -15.39 -18.18
CA VAL A 365 11.77 -14.36 -18.39
C VAL A 365 12.40 -13.03 -18.79
N ILE A 366 13.41 -12.56 -18.04
CA ILE A 366 14.14 -11.33 -18.36
C ILE A 366 14.67 -11.36 -19.79
N GLN A 367 15.30 -12.47 -20.19
CA GLN A 367 15.86 -12.62 -21.53
C GLN A 367 14.78 -12.56 -22.62
N SER A 368 13.58 -13.04 -22.36
CA SER A 368 12.44 -12.93 -23.27
C SER A 368 11.86 -11.51 -23.36
N LEU A 369 12.00 -10.72 -22.29
CA LEU A 369 11.52 -9.33 -22.22
C LEU A 369 12.51 -8.31 -22.81
N GLU A 370 13.80 -8.67 -22.95
CA GLU A 370 14.77 -7.79 -23.57
C GLU A 370 14.45 -7.60 -25.07
N PRO A 371 14.20 -6.35 -25.52
CA PRO A 371 13.85 -6.11 -26.90
C PRO A 371 14.98 -6.51 -27.86
N GLU A 372 14.62 -6.95 -29.07
CA GLU A 372 15.56 -7.26 -30.17
C GLU A 372 16.51 -6.09 -30.54
N THR A 373 16.33 -4.91 -29.94
CA THR A 373 17.19 -3.73 -30.10
C THR A 373 18.60 -3.92 -29.54
N GLY A 374 18.87 -5.01 -28.80
CA GLY A 374 20.22 -5.48 -28.45
C GLY A 374 20.91 -4.72 -27.31
N ALA A 375 20.19 -3.86 -26.59
CA ALA A 375 20.71 -3.17 -25.41
C ALA A 375 20.27 -3.88 -24.12
N ALA A 376 21.08 -4.83 -23.64
CA ALA A 376 20.86 -5.48 -22.35
C ALA A 376 21.04 -4.49 -21.20
N ALA A 377 20.13 -4.51 -20.21
CA ALA A 377 20.30 -3.67 -19.02
C ALA A 377 21.41 -4.21 -18.11
N PRO A 378 22.07 -3.32 -17.35
CA PRO A 378 23.07 -3.73 -16.36
C PRO A 378 22.47 -4.51 -15.18
N SER A 379 21.17 -4.38 -14.93
CA SER A 379 20.44 -5.06 -13.85
C SER A 379 18.93 -4.98 -14.10
N HIS A 380 18.20 -5.99 -13.64
CA HIS A 380 16.73 -6.03 -13.65
C HIS A 380 16.19 -6.09 -12.21
N GLN A 381 14.94 -5.68 -11.99
CA GLN A 381 14.31 -5.75 -10.67
C GLN A 381 13.24 -6.82 -10.65
N LEU A 382 13.32 -7.70 -9.65
CA LEU A 382 12.27 -8.63 -9.26
C LEU A 382 11.62 -8.11 -7.98
N THR A 383 10.39 -7.64 -8.07
CA THR A 383 9.63 -7.11 -6.94
C THR A 383 8.65 -8.15 -6.45
N VAL A 384 8.90 -8.72 -5.28
CA VAL A 384 7.96 -9.61 -4.60
C VAL A 384 7.04 -8.78 -3.71
N THR A 385 5.74 -8.88 -3.91
CA THR A 385 4.72 -8.15 -3.14
C THR A 385 3.87 -9.13 -2.34
N ALA A 386 3.83 -8.97 -1.03
CA ALA A 386 2.88 -9.65 -0.17
C ALA A 386 1.73 -8.68 0.15
N ALA A 387 0.53 -9.00 -0.34
CA ALA A 387 -0.69 -8.27 -0.02
C ALA A 387 -1.48 -9.06 1.02
N VAL A 388 -1.70 -8.45 2.18
CA VAL A 388 -2.46 -9.04 3.30
C VAL A 388 -3.68 -8.18 3.57
N HIS A 389 -4.85 -8.81 3.60
CA HIS A 389 -6.10 -8.24 4.08
C HIS A 389 -6.48 -8.94 5.38
N THR A 390 -6.56 -8.20 6.48
CA THR A 390 -6.85 -8.74 7.80
C THR A 390 -8.17 -8.19 8.29
N THR A 391 -9.03 -9.10 8.71
CA THR A 391 -10.28 -8.78 9.42
C THR A 391 -10.23 -9.39 10.81
N ALA A 392 -10.65 -8.63 11.82
CA ALA A 392 -10.76 -9.10 13.19
C ALA A 392 -11.90 -8.37 13.92
N GLU A 393 -12.45 -8.99 14.95
CA GLU A 393 -13.52 -8.43 15.76
C GLU A 393 -13.01 -8.15 17.18
N SER A 394 -13.26 -6.94 17.67
CA SER A 394 -12.98 -6.54 19.05
C SER A 394 -14.27 -6.07 19.75
N GLU A 395 -14.23 -5.94 21.06
CA GLU A 395 -15.37 -5.36 21.81
C GLU A 395 -15.62 -3.88 21.47
N PHE A 396 -14.65 -3.21 20.84
CA PHE A 396 -14.73 -1.80 20.43
C PHE A 396 -15.09 -1.61 18.94
N GLY A 397 -15.28 -2.70 18.20
CA GLY A 397 -15.63 -2.70 16.78
C GLY A 397 -14.72 -3.58 15.92
N PRO A 398 -15.05 -3.71 14.62
CA PRO A 398 -14.26 -4.49 13.68
C PRO A 398 -12.95 -3.76 13.33
N ILE A 399 -11.90 -4.55 13.13
CA ILE A 399 -10.64 -4.15 12.51
C ILE A 399 -10.67 -4.70 11.10
N ASP A 400 -10.52 -3.82 10.11
CA ASP A 400 -10.43 -4.16 8.69
C ASP A 400 -9.24 -3.39 8.12
N GLU A 401 -8.15 -4.11 7.88
CA GLU A 401 -6.86 -3.53 7.55
C GLU A 401 -6.25 -4.19 6.32
N THR A 402 -5.59 -3.38 5.52
CA THR A 402 -4.79 -3.84 4.39
C THR A 402 -3.33 -3.43 4.57
N LEU A 403 -2.44 -4.37 4.27
CA LEU A 403 -1.01 -4.18 4.27
C LEU A 403 -0.44 -4.69 2.93
N SER A 404 0.49 -3.93 2.36
CA SER A 404 1.25 -4.34 1.19
C SER A 404 2.73 -4.10 1.46
N GLN A 405 3.49 -5.19 1.62
CA GLN A 405 4.93 -5.13 1.79
C GLN A 405 5.61 -5.60 0.51
N GLN A 406 6.65 -4.86 0.09
CA GLN A 406 7.42 -5.15 -1.10
C GLN A 406 8.86 -5.51 -0.76
N LEU A 407 9.40 -6.48 -1.48
CA LEU A 407 10.78 -6.94 -1.45
C LEU A 407 11.35 -6.78 -2.87
N VAL A 408 12.32 -5.90 -3.05
CA VAL A 408 12.93 -5.62 -4.36
C VAL A 408 14.29 -6.32 -4.45
N VAL A 409 14.35 -7.40 -5.23
CA VAL A 409 15.56 -8.18 -5.48
C VAL A 409 16.20 -7.70 -6.78
N GLU A 410 17.48 -7.34 -6.76
CA GLU A 410 18.19 -6.95 -7.99
C GLU A 410 18.79 -8.19 -8.65
N LEU A 411 18.38 -8.45 -9.89
CA LEU A 411 18.90 -9.52 -10.74
C LEU A 411 19.97 -8.95 -11.68
N GLY A 412 21.23 -9.00 -11.25
CA GLY A 412 22.38 -8.59 -12.05
C GLY A 412 22.86 -9.69 -13.02
N PRO A 413 23.75 -9.39 -13.98
CA PRO A 413 24.17 -10.36 -15.00
C PRO A 413 24.92 -11.57 -14.44
N LYS A 414 25.63 -11.39 -13.31
CA LYS A 414 26.47 -12.41 -12.67
C LYS A 414 26.09 -12.73 -11.22
N GLN A 415 25.21 -11.93 -10.63
CA GLN A 415 24.86 -12.04 -9.22
C GLN A 415 23.42 -11.61 -8.98
N VAL A 416 22.82 -12.17 -7.92
CA VAL A 416 21.54 -11.79 -7.35
C VAL A 416 21.83 -11.02 -6.07
N ASN A 417 21.42 -9.76 -5.98
CA ASN A 417 21.52 -8.99 -4.76
C ASN A 417 20.22 -9.11 -3.98
N TRP A 418 20.30 -9.76 -2.82
CA TRP A 418 19.20 -9.83 -1.89
C TRP A 418 19.24 -8.62 -0.96
N PRO A 419 18.18 -7.79 -0.93
CA PRO A 419 18.18 -6.58 -0.10
C PRO A 419 18.11 -6.93 1.38
N GLU A 420 18.55 -6.00 2.22
CA GLU A 420 18.24 -6.07 3.65
C GLU A 420 16.78 -5.68 3.83
N VAL A 421 15.95 -6.65 4.24
CA VAL A 421 14.53 -6.42 4.47
C VAL A 421 14.38 -5.77 5.82
N THR A 422 13.84 -4.56 5.84
CA THR A 422 13.42 -3.94 7.10
C THR A 422 12.02 -4.44 7.43
N PRO A 423 11.79 -5.01 8.63
CA PRO A 423 10.45 -5.33 9.10
C PRO A 423 9.55 -4.10 9.00
N GLN A 424 8.32 -4.28 8.52
CA GLN A 424 7.35 -3.20 8.48
C GLN A 424 6.43 -3.31 9.68
N THR A 425 6.19 -2.17 10.31
CA THR A 425 5.26 -2.03 11.41
C THR A 425 4.20 -1.00 11.02
N LYS A 426 2.93 -1.36 11.09
CA LYS A 426 1.79 -0.45 10.93
C LYS A 426 1.00 -0.41 12.23
N GLU A 427 0.89 0.76 12.83
CA GLU A 427 0.10 0.98 14.04
C GLU A 427 -1.30 1.49 13.69
N GLY A 428 -2.30 1.07 14.45
CA GLY A 428 -3.68 1.52 14.31
C GLY A 428 -4.38 1.62 15.66
N ALA A 429 -5.51 2.33 15.68
CA ALA A 429 -6.26 2.58 16.91
C ALA A 429 -7.75 2.75 16.64
N LEU A 430 -8.59 2.12 17.49
CA LEU A 430 -10.02 2.37 17.54
C LEU A 430 -10.29 3.42 18.61
N THR A 431 -10.84 4.55 18.18
CA THR A 431 -11.19 5.67 19.07
C THR A 431 -12.69 5.80 19.19
N GLU A 432 -13.17 5.98 20.41
CA GLU A 432 -14.56 6.30 20.70
C GLU A 432 -14.67 7.77 21.10
N THR A 433 -15.65 8.46 20.54
CA THR A 433 -15.96 9.84 20.91
C THR A 433 -16.80 9.85 22.17
N LEU A 434 -16.16 10.08 23.32
CA LEU A 434 -16.89 10.27 24.58
C LEU A 434 -17.36 11.72 24.69
N VAL A 435 -18.67 11.89 24.88
CA VAL A 435 -19.29 13.18 25.15
C VAL A 435 -19.15 13.49 26.64
N ILE A 436 -18.15 14.30 27.00
CA ILE A 436 -17.89 14.66 28.39
C ILE A 436 -18.55 16.02 28.69
N PRO A 437 -19.23 16.18 29.84
CA PRO A 437 -19.77 17.48 30.24
C PRO A 437 -18.64 18.51 30.37
N ASN A 438 -18.77 19.60 29.63
CA ASN A 438 -17.85 20.73 29.68
C ASN A 438 -18.09 21.53 30.96
N THR A 439 -17.47 21.10 32.07
CA THR A 439 -17.58 21.76 33.38
C THR A 439 -17.22 23.25 33.32
N GLY A 440 -16.29 23.64 32.43
CA GLY A 440 -15.94 25.03 32.17
C GLY A 440 -17.08 25.87 31.58
N ALA A 441 -18.02 25.28 30.83
CA ALA A 441 -19.17 25.98 30.28
C ALA A 441 -20.12 26.48 31.37
N LYS A 442 -20.32 25.70 32.44
CA LYS A 442 -21.12 26.14 33.60
C LYS A 442 -20.49 27.35 34.29
N THR A 443 -19.18 27.31 34.52
CA THR A 443 -18.43 28.42 35.13
C THR A 443 -18.45 29.67 34.26
N ALA A 444 -18.29 29.54 32.94
CA ALA A 444 -18.38 30.66 32.00
C ALA A 444 -19.78 31.29 31.96
N LYS A 445 -20.85 30.48 31.97
CA LYS A 445 -22.23 30.96 32.03
C LYS A 445 -22.53 31.70 33.33
N ILE A 446 -22.13 31.13 34.48
CA ILE A 446 -22.34 31.75 35.79
C ILE A 446 -21.51 33.04 35.93
N GLY A 447 -20.24 33.02 35.53
CA GLY A 447 -19.35 34.18 35.60
C GLY A 447 -19.81 35.35 34.73
N SER A 448 -20.22 35.06 33.49
CA SER A 448 -20.74 36.10 32.57
C SER A 448 -22.06 36.69 33.06
N LEU A 449 -22.98 35.87 33.59
CA LEU A 449 -24.23 36.36 34.18
C LEU A 449 -23.96 37.26 35.40
N GLY A 450 -23.04 36.85 36.27
CA GLY A 450 -22.63 37.64 37.44
C GLY A 450 -22.05 39.00 37.06
N ALA A 451 -21.19 39.03 36.03
CA ALA A 451 -20.63 40.28 35.51
C ALA A 451 -21.70 41.21 34.92
N LEU A 452 -22.71 40.67 34.22
CA LEU A 452 -23.82 41.44 33.68
C LEU A 452 -24.70 42.05 34.79
N VAL A 453 -25.03 41.27 35.81
CA VAL A 453 -25.82 41.78 36.95
C VAL A 453 -25.07 42.92 37.66
N MET A 454 -23.78 42.74 37.94
CA MET A 454 -22.96 43.77 38.59
C MET A 454 -22.87 45.06 37.76
N THR A 455 -22.62 44.95 36.45
CA THR A 455 -22.56 46.11 35.56
C THR A 455 -23.91 46.81 35.40
N ALA A 456 -25.03 46.07 35.39
CA ALA A 456 -26.37 46.65 35.39
C ALA A 456 -26.65 47.49 36.64
N VAL A 457 -26.26 47.00 37.82
CA VAL A 457 -26.40 47.75 39.09
C VAL A 457 -25.59 49.04 39.06
N ILE A 458 -24.35 48.99 38.57
CA ILE A 458 -23.49 50.19 38.43
C ILE A 458 -24.10 51.19 37.43
N LEU A 459 -24.66 50.70 36.32
CA LEU A 459 -25.33 51.55 35.33
C LEU A 459 -26.57 52.24 35.91
N LEU A 460 -27.42 51.48 36.63
CA LEU A 460 -28.60 52.04 37.30
C LEU A 460 -28.21 53.11 38.32
N TYR A 461 -27.17 52.87 39.12
CA TYR A 461 -26.65 53.85 40.05
C TYR A 461 -26.11 55.10 39.34
N ALA A 462 -25.38 54.94 38.23
CA ALA A 462 -24.87 56.05 37.44
C ALA A 462 -25.98 56.90 36.81
N ILE A 463 -27.05 56.24 36.32
CA ILE A 463 -28.25 56.92 35.79
C ILE A 463 -28.97 57.69 36.89
N TRP A 464 -29.20 57.05 38.04
CA TRP A 464 -29.85 57.68 39.19
C TRP A 464 -29.09 58.91 39.69
N SER A 465 -27.77 58.77 39.92
CA SER A 465 -26.89 59.88 40.30
C SER A 465 -26.85 60.98 39.22
N TYR A 466 -26.96 60.63 37.94
CA TYR A 466 -27.04 61.63 36.87
C TYR A 466 -28.36 62.41 36.90
N TRP A 467 -29.48 61.74 37.18
CA TRP A 467 -30.81 62.36 37.28
C TRP A 467 -30.94 63.28 38.49
N GLU A 468 -30.52 62.82 39.67
CA GLU A 468 -30.61 63.57 40.92
C GLU A 468 -29.86 64.91 40.83
N PHE A 469 -28.73 64.95 40.14
CA PHE A 469 -27.97 66.18 39.95
C PHE A 469 -28.48 67.09 38.83
N LYS A 470 -29.15 66.55 37.82
CA LYS A 470 -29.71 67.36 36.74
C LYS A 470 -30.97 68.12 37.20
N HIS A 471 -31.59 67.69 38.30
CA HIS A 471 -32.74 68.34 38.93
C HIS A 471 -32.37 69.45 39.95
N LYS A 472 -31.11 69.91 40.02
CA LYS A 472 -30.84 71.21 40.66
C LYS A 472 -31.26 72.34 39.71
N TRP A 473 -32.43 72.91 40.01
CA TRP A 473 -33.10 73.99 39.29
C TRP A 473 -32.14 75.17 39.01
N ILE A 474 -32.01 75.54 37.74
CA ILE A 474 -31.38 76.80 37.35
C ILE A 474 -32.33 77.91 37.80
N SER A 475 -31.89 78.73 38.76
CA SER A 475 -32.63 79.91 39.21
C SER A 475 -32.95 80.81 38.02
N ARG A 476 -34.17 81.34 37.95
CA ARG A 476 -34.63 82.23 36.87
C ARG A 476 -33.69 83.44 36.66
N MET A 477 -32.98 83.88 37.71
CA MET A 477 -31.95 84.93 37.63
C MET A 477 -30.77 84.57 36.70
N GLU A 478 -30.37 83.31 36.66
CA GLU A 478 -29.29 82.85 35.78
C GLU A 478 -29.76 82.64 34.32
N ALA A 479 -31.06 82.39 34.13
CA ALA A 479 -31.67 82.27 32.81
C ALA A 479 -31.81 83.64 32.13
N ASP A 480 -32.24 84.68 32.87
CA ASP A 480 -32.40 86.04 32.34
C ASP A 480 -31.04 86.69 32.04
N ALA A 481 -30.03 86.46 32.90
CA ALA A 481 -28.65 86.91 32.67
C ALA A 481 -27.99 86.24 31.44
N ARG A 482 -28.33 84.97 31.14
CA ARG A 482 -27.85 84.28 29.92
C ARG A 482 -28.58 84.74 28.66
N MET A 483 -29.89 84.99 28.73
CA MET A 483 -30.65 85.44 27.56
C MET A 483 -30.14 86.77 27.00
N VAL A 484 -29.77 87.70 27.88
CA VAL A 484 -29.18 88.99 27.49
C VAL A 484 -27.80 88.82 26.85
N ARG A 485 -26.94 88.00 27.47
CA ARG A 485 -25.57 87.77 27.02
C ARG A 485 -25.50 87.04 25.68
N ASP A 486 -26.41 86.11 25.40
CA ASP A 486 -26.41 85.36 24.13
C ASP A 486 -27.09 86.10 22.98
N LYS A 487 -28.13 86.91 23.24
CA LYS A 487 -28.88 87.57 22.15
C LYS A 487 -28.25 88.85 21.66
N ARG A 488 -27.70 89.71 22.53
CA ARG A 488 -27.10 91.02 22.18
C ARG A 488 -26.02 91.43 23.19
N PRO A 489 -24.83 90.79 23.17
CA PRO A 489 -23.77 91.03 24.15
C PRO A 489 -23.22 92.47 24.12
N ASP A 490 -23.35 93.13 22.98
CA ASP A 490 -22.86 94.46 22.64
C ASP A 490 -23.76 95.60 23.14
N LEU A 491 -25.00 95.31 23.56
CA LEU A 491 -25.97 96.31 24.00
C LEU A 491 -25.97 96.53 25.52
N VAL A 492 -25.38 95.63 26.31
CA VAL A 492 -25.48 95.65 27.78
C VAL A 492 -24.14 95.99 28.42
N VAL A 493 -24.14 97.02 29.24
CA VAL A 493 -22.95 97.55 29.91
C VAL A 493 -23.11 97.37 31.42
N ASP A 494 -22.16 96.68 32.03
CA ASP A 494 -22.09 96.55 33.47
C ASP A 494 -21.63 97.87 34.10
N VAL A 495 -22.36 98.32 35.11
CA VAL A 495 -22.04 99.52 35.87
C VAL A 495 -21.99 99.22 37.35
N GLU A 496 -21.05 99.87 38.05
CA GLU A 496 -20.89 99.70 39.51
C GLU A 496 -21.96 100.48 40.29
N ASN A 497 -22.43 101.60 39.75
CA ASN A 497 -23.52 102.41 40.32
C ASN A 497 -24.36 103.01 39.18
N LEU A 498 -25.67 103.11 39.39
CA LEU A 498 -26.57 103.76 38.43
C LEU A 498 -26.43 105.28 38.51
N PRO A 499 -26.41 106.02 37.37
CA PRO A 499 -26.28 107.48 37.39
C PRO A 499 -27.46 108.13 38.12
N ASP A 500 -27.22 108.92 39.17
CA ASP A 500 -28.29 109.61 39.89
C ASP A 500 -29.09 110.53 38.96
N ILE A 501 -30.41 110.46 39.05
CA ILE A 501 -31.31 111.36 38.31
C ILE A 501 -31.57 112.55 39.22
N GLU A 502 -31.32 113.75 38.72
CA GLU A 502 -31.68 115.00 39.41
C GLU A 502 -33.19 115.01 39.75
N SER A 503 -33.59 115.66 40.84
CA SER A 503 -34.87 115.49 41.56
C SER A 503 -36.18 115.75 40.79
N GLU A 504 -36.13 115.98 39.48
CA GLU A 504 -37.29 116.17 38.59
C GLU A 504 -37.46 115.09 37.50
N GLY A 505 -36.64 114.03 37.49
CA GLY A 505 -36.77 112.96 36.49
C GLY A 505 -37.84 111.90 36.77
N THR A 506 -38.28 111.20 35.72
CA THR A 506 -39.34 110.18 35.77
C THR A 506 -38.78 108.77 35.60
N VAL A 507 -39.17 107.83 36.47
CA VAL A 507 -38.79 106.41 36.36
C VAL A 507 -39.98 105.58 35.86
N ILE A 508 -39.79 104.83 34.78
CA ILE A 508 -40.80 103.96 34.18
C ILE A 508 -40.39 102.49 34.39
N GLY A 509 -41.13 101.76 35.21
CA GLY A 509 -40.94 100.32 35.42
C GLY A 509 -41.48 99.51 34.24
N LEU A 510 -40.68 98.59 33.71
CA LEU A 510 -41.07 97.66 32.64
C LEU A 510 -41.33 96.28 33.22
N ALA A 511 -42.26 95.53 32.61
CA ALA A 511 -42.72 94.24 33.13
C ALA A 511 -41.79 93.07 32.76
N SER A 512 -40.96 93.24 31.72
CA SER A 512 -40.03 92.22 31.27
C SER A 512 -38.71 92.80 30.76
N LEU A 513 -37.66 92.00 30.85
CA LEU A 513 -36.35 92.32 30.30
C LEU A 513 -36.39 92.48 28.77
N ASP A 514 -37.26 91.74 28.08
CA ASP A 514 -37.44 91.83 26.62
C ASP A 514 -38.01 93.19 26.20
N GLU A 515 -38.96 93.73 26.98
CA GLU A 515 -39.47 95.09 26.76
C GLU A 515 -38.37 96.13 26.96
N LEU A 516 -37.56 95.99 28.03
CA LEU A 516 -36.43 96.91 28.26
C LEU A 516 -35.44 96.89 27.10
N MET A 517 -35.14 95.71 26.55
CA MET A 517 -34.22 95.58 25.41
C MET A 517 -34.79 96.22 24.15
N LYS A 518 -36.10 96.09 23.88
CA LYS A 518 -36.76 96.77 22.74
C LYS A 518 -36.73 98.28 22.89
N THR A 519 -36.96 98.77 24.11
CA THR A 519 -36.87 100.21 24.41
C THR A 519 -35.45 100.73 24.20
N ALA A 520 -34.43 99.98 24.65
CA ALA A 520 -33.02 100.32 24.42
C ALA A 520 -32.69 100.45 22.93
N ASP A 521 -33.15 99.48 22.13
CA ASP A 521 -32.93 99.41 20.68
C ASP A 521 -33.61 100.57 19.95
N ALA A 522 -34.85 100.89 20.33
CA ALA A 522 -35.60 102.01 19.74
C ALA A 522 -34.97 103.38 20.06
N LEU A 523 -34.36 103.52 21.24
CA LEU A 523 -33.68 104.73 21.67
C LEU A 523 -32.21 104.79 21.21
N LEU A 524 -31.68 103.69 20.65
CA LEU A 524 -30.27 103.51 20.32
C LEU A 524 -29.35 103.81 21.53
N LYS A 525 -29.76 103.36 22.72
CA LYS A 525 -29.03 103.53 23.98
C LYS A 525 -28.64 102.17 24.56
N PRO A 526 -27.48 102.08 25.24
CA PRO A 526 -27.10 100.85 25.92
C PRO A 526 -28.00 100.58 27.14
N VAL A 527 -28.19 99.31 27.47
CA VAL A 527 -28.80 98.88 28.72
C VAL A 527 -27.73 98.80 29.79
N LEU A 528 -27.86 99.60 30.83
CA LEU A 528 -26.99 99.53 32.00
C LEU A 528 -27.47 98.41 32.91
N ARG A 529 -26.56 97.56 33.36
CA ARG A 529 -26.83 96.48 34.32
C ARG A 529 -26.09 96.76 35.62
N LEU A 530 -26.86 96.84 36.71
CA LEU A 530 -26.34 96.82 38.07
C LEU A 530 -26.59 95.44 38.68
N THR A 531 -25.51 94.77 39.09
CA THR A 531 -25.58 93.44 39.69
C THR A 531 -25.49 93.56 41.20
N GLU A 532 -26.59 93.28 41.89
CA GLU A 532 -26.62 93.16 43.34
C GLU A 532 -26.80 91.68 43.73
N PRO A 533 -26.38 91.26 44.95
CA PRO A 533 -26.40 89.86 45.37
C PRO A 533 -27.79 89.20 45.32
N GLU A 534 -28.86 89.99 45.42
CA GLU A 534 -30.24 89.49 45.54
C GLU A 534 -31.17 89.98 44.42
N ARG A 535 -30.72 90.88 43.54
CA ARG A 535 -31.48 91.39 42.40
C ARG A 535 -30.54 91.90 41.31
N HIS A 536 -30.94 91.76 40.05
CA HIS A 536 -30.28 92.47 38.96
C HIS A 536 -31.21 93.56 38.45
N THR A 537 -30.71 94.79 38.46
CA THR A 537 -31.44 95.94 37.94
C THR A 537 -30.88 96.28 36.57
N TYR A 538 -31.77 96.36 35.59
CA TYR A 538 -31.44 96.75 34.24
C TYR A 538 -32.13 98.07 33.93
N CYS A 539 -31.44 99.03 33.34
CA CYS A 539 -32.08 100.28 32.96
C CYS A 539 -31.52 100.91 31.68
N VAL A 540 -32.35 101.75 31.05
CA VAL A 540 -31.98 102.60 29.92
C VAL A 540 -32.31 104.04 30.28
N ILE A 541 -31.40 104.96 30.01
CA ILE A 541 -31.55 106.38 30.35
C ILE A 541 -31.71 107.19 29.06
N ASP A 542 -32.79 107.98 28.99
CA ASP A 542 -33.07 108.91 27.91
C ASP A 542 -33.47 110.28 28.48
N GLY A 543 -32.51 111.21 28.48
CA GLY A 543 -32.66 112.52 29.11
C GLY A 543 -32.98 112.39 30.60
N LEU A 544 -34.19 112.85 30.98
CA LEU A 544 -34.70 112.81 32.35
C LEU A 544 -35.55 111.57 32.66
N THR A 545 -35.69 110.63 31.71
CA THR A 545 -36.50 109.42 31.88
C THR A 545 -35.61 108.18 32.03
N ARG A 546 -35.85 107.37 33.07
CA ARG A 546 -35.19 106.07 33.26
C ARG A 546 -36.21 104.95 33.10
N TYR A 547 -36.01 104.11 32.10
CA TYR A 547 -36.74 102.85 31.95
C TYR A 547 -36.01 101.77 32.75
N GLN A 548 -36.70 101.06 33.63
CA GLN A 548 -36.08 100.13 34.57
C GLN A 548 -36.83 98.80 34.61
N TYR A 549 -36.08 97.70 34.62
CA TYR A 549 -36.56 96.36 34.89
C TYR A 549 -35.76 95.76 36.05
N GLU A 550 -36.46 95.25 37.05
CA GLU A 550 -35.85 94.57 38.20
C GLU A 550 -36.17 93.08 38.13
N SER A 551 -35.14 92.23 38.16
CA SER A 551 -35.34 90.80 38.34
C SER A 551 -35.58 90.52 39.83
N LEU A 552 -36.85 90.39 40.22
CA LEU A 552 -37.19 89.99 41.58
C LEU A 552 -36.91 88.50 41.79
N PRO A 553 -36.29 88.11 42.91
CA PRO A 553 -36.24 86.70 43.31
C PRO A 553 -37.67 86.24 43.56
N GLN A 554 -38.12 85.20 42.84
CA GLN A 554 -39.45 84.64 43.06
C GLN A 554 -39.52 84.07 44.48
N TYR A 555 -40.29 84.72 45.36
CA TYR A 555 -40.70 84.13 46.63
C TYR A 555 -41.71 83.03 46.31
N ILE A 556 -41.24 81.77 46.30
CA ILE A 556 -42.10 80.61 46.14
C ILE A 556 -42.91 80.49 47.44
N SER A 557 -44.19 80.87 47.39
CA SER A 557 -45.14 80.60 48.47
C SER A 557 -45.27 79.08 48.64
N PRO A 558 -45.01 78.50 49.83
CA PRO A 558 -45.15 77.08 50.05
C PRO A 558 -46.62 76.74 50.28
N SER A 559 -47.37 76.53 49.21
CA SER A 559 -48.68 75.87 49.26
C SER A 559 -48.86 75.02 48.01
N GLU A 560 -49.22 73.75 48.24
CA GLU A 560 -49.47 72.66 47.29
C GLU A 560 -48.25 71.76 46.99
N THR A 561 -47.98 70.88 47.96
CA THR A 561 -47.50 69.50 47.73
C THR A 561 -48.53 68.65 47.00
#